data_AF-A0A9P3K2Q6-F1
#
_entry.id   AF-A0A9P3K2Q6-F1
#
_cell.length_a   1.000
_cell.length_b   1.000
_cell.length_c   1.000
_cell.angle_alpha   90.00
_cell.angle_beta   90.00
_cell.angle_gamma   90.00
#
_symmetry.space_group_name_H-M   'P 1'
#
loop_
_entity.id
_entity.type
_entity.pdbx_description
1 polymer ?
#
loop_
_entity_poly.entity_id
_entity_poly.type
_entity_poly.pdbx_seq_one_letter_code
_entity_poly.pdbx_strand_id
1 'polypeptide(L)' 'MTLLSQWKAECEAHTAPGLLSVLLYYGSGRDSEARFLAQHDVVITTYGTLHAEFK' A
#
# COMPACT_ATOMS: atom_id res chain seq x y z
N MET A 1 -2.86 13.99 -7.20
CA MET A 1 -3.12 13.47 -5.84
C MET A 1 -4.26 12.47 -5.95
N THR A 2 -4.04 11.19 -5.59
CA THR A 2 -5.07 10.13 -5.61
C THR A 2 -5.52 9.84 -4.18
N LEU A 3 -6.68 9.18 -4.03
CA LEU A 3 -7.18 8.76 -2.71
C LEU A 3 -6.16 7.86 -1.98
N LEU A 4 -5.38 7.04 -2.71
CA LEU A 4 -4.35 6.19 -2.14
C LEU A 4 -3.20 7.02 -1.54
N SER A 5 -2.71 8.03 -2.28
CA SER A 5 -1.69 8.94 -1.75
C SER A 5 -2.18 9.76 -0.55
N GLN A 6 -3.47 10.09 -0.52
CA GLN A 6 -4.09 10.75 0.64
C GLN A 6 -4.08 9.81 1.86
N TRP A 7 -4.52 8.56 1.73
CA TRP A 7 -4.49 7.61 2.85
C TRP A 7 -3.08 7.38 3.41
N LYS A 8 -2.07 7.30 2.53
CA LYS A 8 -0.67 7.25 2.99
C LYS A 8 -0.30 8.49 3.80
N ALA A 9 -0.64 9.69 3.32
CA ALA A 9 -0.34 10.93 4.02
C ALA A 9 -1.04 11.01 5.40
N GLU A 10 -2.28 10.54 5.50
CA GLU A 10 -3.00 10.46 6.79
C GLU A 10 -2.30 9.50 7.76
N CYS A 11 -1.85 8.32 7.30
CA CYS A 11 -1.07 7.41 8.13
C CYS A 11 0.22 8.08 8.64
N GLU A 12 0.94 8.79 7.79
CA GLU A 12 2.19 9.48 8.16
C GLU A 12 1.95 10.68 9.09
N ALA A 13 0.86 11.41 8.91
CA ALA A 13 0.53 12.59 9.73
C ALA A 13 0.03 12.21 11.13
N HIS A 14 -0.60 11.04 11.27
CA HIS A 14 -1.25 10.60 12.50
C HIS A 14 -0.46 9.53 13.27
N THR A 15 0.78 9.25 12.86
CA THR A 15 1.68 8.32 13.56
C THR A 15 3.04 8.94 13.83
N ALA A 16 3.77 8.37 14.80
CA ALA A 16 5.16 8.78 15.01
C ALA A 16 5.98 8.48 13.75
N PRO A 17 6.93 9.35 13.35
CA PRO A 17 7.79 9.10 12.20
C PRO A 17 8.49 7.74 12.30
N GLY A 18 8.36 6.93 11.24
CA GLY A 18 8.94 5.59 11.17
C GLY A 18 8.20 4.51 11.98
N LEU A 19 7.05 4.81 12.59
CA LEU A 19 6.25 3.83 13.32
C LEU A 19 5.58 2.81 12.39
N LEU A 20 5.08 3.27 11.24
CA LEU A 20 4.45 2.41 10.23
C LEU A 20 5.21 2.46 8.91
N SER A 21 5.48 1.29 8.36
CA SER A 21 5.86 1.09 6.97
C SER A 21 4.61 0.97 6.10
N VAL A 22 4.33 1.99 5.26
CA VAL A 22 3.11 2.06 4.43
C VAL A 22 3.47 1.89 2.95
N LEU A 23 3.00 0.79 2.35
CA LEU A 23 3.16 0.47 0.94
C LEU A 23 1.95 0.92 0.12
N LEU A 24 2.21 1.64 -0.96
CA LEU A 24 1.22 1.87 -2.02
C LEU A 24 1.34 0.79 -3.09
N TYR A 25 0.38 -0.13 -3.14
CA TYR A 25 0.37 -1.29 -4.03
C TYR A 25 -0.65 -1.09 -5.16
N TYR A 26 -0.28 -0.31 -6.20
CA TYR A 26 -1.09 -0.10 -7.42
C TYR A 26 -0.20 0.28 -8.62
N GLY A 27 -0.73 0.22 -9.85
CA GLY A 27 0.02 0.58 -11.07
C GLY A 27 0.92 -0.54 -11.63
N SER A 28 1.57 -0.37 -12.78
CA SER A 28 2.43 -1.43 -13.35
C SER A 28 3.75 -1.61 -12.57
N GLY A 29 4.35 -2.81 -12.61
CA GLY A 29 5.68 -3.07 -12.05
C GLY A 29 5.72 -3.29 -10.52
N ARG A 30 4.59 -3.63 -9.90
CA ARG A 30 4.52 -4.00 -8.49
C ARG A 30 5.17 -5.35 -8.24
N ASP A 31 5.81 -5.51 -7.09
CA ASP A 31 6.25 -6.81 -6.59
C ASP A 31 5.07 -7.49 -5.86
N SER A 32 4.56 -8.57 -6.46
CA SER A 32 3.42 -9.34 -5.95
C SER A 32 3.85 -10.52 -5.05
N GLU A 33 5.13 -10.65 -4.74
CA GLU A 33 5.59 -11.70 -3.81
C GLU A 33 4.98 -11.46 -2.42
N ALA A 34 4.30 -12.47 -1.88
CA ALA A 34 3.70 -12.38 -0.56
C ALA A 34 4.71 -12.00 0.54
N ARG A 35 5.97 -12.43 0.39
CA ARG A 35 7.07 -12.08 1.30
C ARG A 35 7.48 -10.61 1.22
N PHE A 36 7.30 -9.95 0.09
CA PHE A 36 7.53 -8.51 -0.03
C PHE A 36 6.41 -7.72 0.64
N LEU A 37 5.16 -8.10 0.37
CA LEU A 37 3.99 -7.46 0.98
C LEU A 37 4.00 -7.57 2.51
N ALA A 38 4.39 -8.74 3.03
CA ALA A 38 4.46 -9.00 4.48
C ALA A 38 5.54 -8.20 5.23
N GLN A 39 6.42 -7.47 4.54
CA GLN A 39 7.42 -6.59 5.17
C GLN A 39 6.86 -5.21 5.56
N HIS A 40 5.62 -4.91 5.18
CA HIS A 40 5.00 -3.61 5.43
C HIS A 40 3.85 -3.76 6.43
N ASP A 41 3.70 -2.79 7.32
CA ASP A 41 2.64 -2.78 8.33
C ASP A 41 1.26 -2.49 7.70
N VAL A 42 1.26 -1.67 6.64
CA VAL A 42 0.05 -1.28 5.92
C VAL A 42 0.28 -1.38 4.42
N VAL A 43 -0.59 -2.10 3.72
CA VAL A 43 -0.61 -2.16 2.24
C VAL A 43 -1.91 -1.52 1.74
N ILE A 44 -1.79 -0.42 1.00
CA ILE A 44 -2.92 0.31 0.42
C ILE A 44 -2.98 -0.01 -1.08
N THR A 45 -4.10 -0.56 -1.53
CA THR A 45 -4.29 -0.98 -2.92
C THR A 45 -5.62 -0.49 -3.49
N THR A 46 -5.94 -0.91 -4.72
CA THR A 46 -7.22 -0.63 -5.38
C THR A 46 -8.03 -1.91 -5.54
N TYR A 47 -9.36 -1.79 -5.62
CA TYR A 47 -10.23 -2.91 -5.97
C TYR A 47 -9.86 -3.54 -7.32
N GLY A 48 -9.45 -2.73 -8.30
CA GLY A 48 -9.01 -3.23 -9.61
C GLY A 48 -7.75 -4.10 -9.52
N THR A 49 -6.79 -3.71 -8.67
CA THR A 49 -5.58 -4.51 -8.40
C THR A 49 -5.95 -5.85 -7.75
N LEU A 50 -6.77 -5.83 -6.69
CA LEU A 50 -7.21 -7.06 -6.03
C LEU A 50 -7.96 -7.99 -6.99
N HIS A 51 -8.88 -7.43 -7.79
CA HIS A 51 -9.62 -8.20 -8.77
C HIS A 51 -8.72 -8.85 -9.84
N ALA A 52 -7.68 -8.14 -10.29
CA ALA A 52 -6.74 -8.67 -11.28
C ALA A 52 -5.88 -9.82 -10.73
N GLU A 53 -5.62 -9.84 -9.42
CA GLU A 53 -4.69 -10.80 -8.77
C GLU A 53 -5.38 -11.98 -8.10
N PHE A 54 -6.69 -11.91 -7.84
CA PHE A 54 -7.48 -12.97 -7.19
C PHE A 54 -7.82 -14.18 -8.10
N LYS A 55 -7.15 -14.36 -9.24
CA LYS A 55 -7.46 -15.46 -10.17
C LYS A 55 -7.14 -16.84 -9.62
#